data_AF-A0A2S0JKS4-F1
#
_entry.id   AF-A0A2S0JKS4-F1
#
_cell.length_a   1.000
_cell.length_b   1.000
_cell.length_c   1.000
_cell.angle_alpha   90.00
_cell.angle_beta   90.00
_cell.angle_gamma   90.00
#
_symmetry.space_group_name_H-M   'P 1'
#
loop_
_entity.id
_entity.type
_entity.pdbx_description
1 polymer ?
#
loop_
_entity_poly.entity_id
_entity_poly.type
_entity_poly.pdbx_seq_one_letter_code
_entity_poly.pdbx_strand_id
1 'polypeptide(L)'
;MSLSKRFYESSYYREDKVDYNHTFESGQRFEIINHSSKSVNGLWEVLKESNLQGSYFCNRVLKNGKLSKSDTRSNFRTFNSNEIYDALSKTN
;
A
#
# COMPACT_ATOMS: atom_id res chain seq x y z
N MET A 1 13.03 -16.72 -43.06
CA MET A 1 13.41 -17.10 -41.68
C MET A 1 14.61 -16.24 -41.30
N SER A 2 14.70 -15.53 -40.18
CA SER A 2 13.87 -15.41 -38.98
C SER A 2 14.11 -14.02 -38.35
N LEU A 3 13.05 -13.22 -38.15
CA LEU A 3 13.06 -11.96 -37.40
C LEU A 3 12.85 -12.24 -35.90
N SER A 4 13.74 -13.04 -35.31
CA SER A 4 13.54 -13.51 -33.93
C SER A 4 14.82 -13.39 -33.11
N LYS A 5 15.41 -12.19 -33.00
CA LYS A 5 16.60 -12.04 -32.14
C LYS A 5 16.91 -10.63 -31.65
N ARG A 6 15.94 -9.74 -31.42
CA ARG A 6 16.20 -8.43 -30.77
C ARG A 6 15.07 -7.90 -29.88
N PHE A 7 14.25 -8.77 -29.28
CA PHE A 7 13.28 -8.38 -28.24
C PHE A 7 13.66 -8.92 -26.86
N TYR A 8 14.97 -9.03 -26.57
CA TYR A 8 15.48 -9.36 -25.24
C TYR A 8 15.96 -8.09 -24.49
N GLU A 9 15.40 -6.93 -24.82
CA GLU A 9 15.55 -5.68 -24.07
C GLU A 9 14.18 -5.27 -23.51
N SER A 10 13.70 -6.01 -22.52
CA SER A 10 12.53 -5.66 -21.69
C SER A 10 12.41 -6.79 -20.69
N SER A 11 12.63 -6.66 -19.39
CA SER A 11 12.63 -5.50 -18.54
C SER A 11 13.59 -5.85 -17.41
N TYR A 12 14.71 -5.13 -17.28
CA TYR A 12 15.35 -5.08 -15.97
C TYR A 12 14.30 -4.47 -15.05
N TYR A 13 13.70 -5.28 -14.18
CA TYR A 13 13.07 -4.79 -12.97
C TYR A 13 14.16 -4.01 -12.25
N ARG A 14 14.20 -2.70 -12.49
CA ARG A 14 14.75 -1.80 -11.48
C ARG A 14 13.80 -1.98 -10.31
N GLU A 15 14.19 -2.85 -9.38
CA GLU A 15 13.93 -2.59 -7.98
C GLU A 15 14.60 -1.25 -7.74
N ASP A 16 13.91 -0.16 -8.06
CA ASP A 16 14.19 1.12 -7.46
C ASP A 16 14.00 0.83 -5.98
N LYS A 17 15.12 0.54 -5.31
CA LYS A 17 15.26 0.61 -3.86
C LYS A 17 15.05 2.07 -3.52
N VAL A 18 13.80 2.50 -3.63
CA VAL A 18 13.42 3.75 -3.05
C VAL A 18 13.49 3.46 -1.57
N ASP A 19 14.53 4.01 -0.95
CA ASP A 19 14.67 4.08 0.50
C ASP A 19 13.53 4.95 1.03
N TYR A 20 12.33 4.37 1.08
CA TYR A 20 11.22 4.93 1.82
C TYR A 20 11.48 4.63 3.30
N ASN A 21 12.50 5.28 3.87
CA ASN A 21 12.66 5.46 5.32
C ASN A 21 11.57 6.39 5.89
N HIS A 22 10.36 6.32 5.34
CA HIS A 22 9.20 6.99 5.88
C HIS A 22 8.62 6.08 6.95
N THR A 23 8.93 6.43 8.20
CA THR A 23 8.26 5.87 9.36
C THR A 23 6.88 6.50 9.45
N PHE A 24 5.83 5.69 9.37
CA PHE A 24 4.45 6.15 9.59
C PHE A 24 4.07 5.95 11.05
N GLU A 25 3.48 6.98 11.65
CA GLU A 25 3.05 6.92 13.04
C GLU A 25 1.72 6.15 13.17
N SER A 26 1.55 5.50 14.32
CA SER A 26 0.24 4.94 14.70
C SER A 26 -0.80 6.05 14.77
N GLY A 27 -1.97 5.83 14.15
CA GLY A 27 -3.05 6.80 14.04
C GLY A 27 -3.03 7.61 12.74
N GLN A 28 -1.98 7.48 11.91
CA GLN A 28 -1.93 8.15 10.62
C GLN A 28 -2.95 7.58 9.65
N ARG A 29 -3.77 8.44 9.06
CA ARG A 29 -4.84 8.07 8.14
C ARG A 29 -4.45 8.34 6.70
N PHE A 30 -4.83 7.43 5.81
CA PHE A 30 -4.62 7.56 4.37
C PHE A 30 -5.82 6.97 3.64
N GLU A 31 -6.15 7.54 2.48
CA GLU A 31 -7.23 7.06 1.64
C GLU A 31 -6.68 6.43 0.36
N ILE A 32 -7.11 5.20 0.08
CA ILE A 32 -6.80 4.54 -1.18
C ILE A 32 -8.01 4.64 -2.10
N ILE A 33 -7.81 5.32 -3.22
CA ILE A 33 -8.80 5.48 -4.28
C ILE A 33 -8.27 4.75 -5.53
N ASN A 34 -9.15 4.02 -6.22
CA ASN A 34 -8.87 3.33 -7.50
C ASN A 34 -7.82 2.21 -7.45
N HIS A 35 -7.71 1.49 -6.33
CA HIS A 35 -6.95 0.24 -6.30
C HIS A 35 -7.68 -0.85 -7.11
N SER A 36 -6.89 -1.72 -7.76
CA SER A 36 -7.39 -2.83 -8.60
C SER A 36 -8.34 -3.76 -7.85
N SER A 37 -8.03 -4.02 -6.58
CA SER A 37 -8.91 -4.73 -5.65
C SER A 37 -9.84 -3.76 -4.93
N LYS A 38 -11.16 -3.87 -5.19
CA LYS A 38 -12.20 -3.02 -4.59
C LYS A 38 -12.26 -3.07 -3.06
N SER A 39 -11.84 -4.18 -2.44
CA SER A 39 -11.85 -4.30 -0.97
C SER A 39 -10.84 -3.36 -0.30
N VAL A 40 -9.81 -2.96 -1.04
CA VAL A 40 -8.72 -2.09 -0.57
C VAL A 40 -9.13 -0.62 -0.65
N ASN A 41 -10.08 -0.28 -1.51
CA ASN A 41 -10.54 1.10 -1.65
C ASN A 41 -11.22 1.58 -0.37
N GLY A 42 -10.88 2.79 0.07
CA GLY A 42 -11.43 3.46 1.24
C GLY A 42 -10.36 4.02 2.17
N LEU A 43 -10.82 4.47 3.33
CA LEU A 43 -10.00 5.09 4.36
C LEU A 43 -9.39 4.03 5.29
N TRP A 44 -8.09 4.17 5.54
CA TRP A 44 -7.31 3.29 6.39
C TRP A 44 -6.53 4.09 7.42
N GLU A 45 -6.22 3.47 8.55
CA GLU A 45 -5.41 4.02 9.62
C GLU A 45 -4.28 3.05 9.96
N VAL A 46 -3.06 3.57 10.04
CA VAL A 46 -1.87 2.83 10.48
C VAL A 46 -2.01 2.54 11.97
N LEU A 47 -1.87 1.28 12.37
CA LEU A 47 -1.88 0.87 13.78
C LEU A 47 -0.47 0.71 14.32
N LYS A 48 0.38 0.01 13.58
CA LYS A 48 1.75 -0.30 13.99
C LYS A 48 2.56 -0.81 12.82
N GLU A 49 3.87 -0.73 12.96
CA GLU A 49 4.80 -1.41 12.06
C GLU A 49 4.64 -2.93 12.18
N SER A 50 4.77 -3.62 11.05
CA SER A 50 4.80 -5.07 10.99
C SER A 50 6.20 -5.59 11.28
N ASN A 51 6.31 -6.89 11.58
CA ASN A 51 7.62 -7.54 11.68
C ASN A 51 8.34 -7.64 10.32
N LEU A 52 7.62 -7.39 9.23
CA LEU A 52 8.17 -7.27 7.88
C LEU A 52 8.63 -5.84 7.64
N GLN A 53 9.91 -5.67 7.27
CA GLN A 53 10.50 -4.37 7.02
C GLN A 53 9.72 -3.60 5.96
N GLY A 54 9.35 -2.36 6.27
CA GLY A 54 8.61 -1.49 5.35
C GLY A 54 7.13 -1.87 5.17
N SER A 55 6.59 -2.70 6.06
CA SER A 55 5.17 -3.05 6.07
C SER A 55 4.49 -2.57 7.35
N TYR A 56 3.23 -2.14 7.25
CA TYR A 56 2.45 -1.60 8.36
C TYR A 56 1.11 -2.32 8.47
N PHE A 57 0.71 -2.63 9.70
CA PHE A 57 -0.63 -3.11 9.98
C PHE A 57 -1.60 -1.94 9.99
N CYS A 58 -2.61 -2.00 9.14
CA CYS A 58 -3.61 -0.95 9.02
C CYS A 58 -5.01 -1.51 9.22
N ASN A 59 -5.86 -0.68 9.82
CA ASN A 59 -7.27 -0.96 9.99
C ASN A 59 -8.12 -0.01 9.16
N ARG A 60 -9.24 -0.52 8.66
CA ARG A 60 -10.20 0.27 7.90
C ARG A 60 -10.94 1.21 8.83
N VAL A 61 -11.01 2.47 8.42
CA VAL A 61 -11.84 3.48 9.05
C VAL A 61 -13.23 3.38 8.43
N LEU A 62 -14.23 3.13 9.29
CA LEU A 62 -15.63 3.06 8.88
C LEU A 62 -16.19 4.46 8.63
N LYS A 63 -17.35 4.54 7.95
CA LYS A 63 -18.03 5.81 7.64
C LYS A 63 -18.34 6.68 8.86
N ASN A 64 -18.43 6.08 10.05
CA ASN A 64 -18.64 6.79 11.31
C ASN A 64 -17.34 7.31 11.95
N GLY A 65 -16.20 7.23 11.25
CA GLY A 65 -14.88 7.65 11.73
C GLY A 65 -14.24 6.70 12.74
N LYS A 66 -14.89 5.58 13.07
CA LYS A 66 -14.35 4.57 13.98
C LYS A 66 -13.57 3.50 13.22
N LEU A 67 -12.55 2.94 13.85
CA LEU A 67 -11.84 1.78 13.32
C LEU A 67 -12.73 0.54 13.38
N SER A 68 -12.64 -0.27 12.33
CA SER A 68 -13.25 -1.59 12.34
C SER A 68 -12.63 -2.46 13.43
N LYS A 69 -13.46 -3.18 14.16
CA LYS A 69 -13.02 -4.19 15.16
C LYS A 69 -12.92 -5.60 14.57
N SER A 70 -13.14 -5.72 13.26
CA SER A 70 -13.20 -7.02 12.58
C SER A 70 -11.85 -7.37 11.98
N ASP A 71 -11.34 -8.56 12.28
CA ASP A 71 -10.11 -9.13 11.70
C ASP A 71 -10.29 -9.71 10.30
N THR A 72 -11.37 -9.33 9.61
CA THR A 72 -11.57 -9.75 8.22
C THR A 72 -10.57 -9.04 7.31
N ARG A 73 -10.06 -9.72 6.27
CA ARG A 73 -9.10 -9.16 5.31
C ARG A 73 -9.57 -7.86 4.61
N SER A 74 -10.87 -7.60 4.62
CA SER A 74 -11.46 -6.38 4.07
C SER A 74 -11.37 -5.17 5.01
N ASN A 75 -11.08 -5.42 6.29
CA ASN A 75 -11.06 -4.45 7.37
C ASN A 75 -9.70 -4.35 8.06
N PHE A 76 -8.90 -5.42 8.05
CA PHE A 76 -7.54 -5.45 8.57
C PHE A 76 -6.60 -5.95 7.48
N ARG A 77 -5.55 -5.18 7.19
CA ARG A 77 -4.59 -5.52 6.13
C ARG A 77 -3.22 -4.92 6.40
N THR A 78 -2.18 -5.61 5.94
CA THR A 78 -0.83 -5.08 5.90
C THR A 78 -0.60 -4.35 4.58
N PHE A 79 -0.10 -3.12 4.66
CA PHE A 79 0.28 -2.30 3.51
C PHE A 79 1.78 -2.06 3.51
N ASN A 80 2.36 -1.91 2.32
CA ASN A 80 3.75 -1.49 2.21
C ASN A 80 3.85 0.03 2.37
N SER A 81 5.01 0.51 2.84
CA SER A 81 5.31 1.94 2.98
C SER A 81 5.02 2.73 1.71
N ASN A 82 5.30 2.13 0.55
CA ASN A 82 5.13 2.75 -0.76
C ASN A 82 3.64 2.98 -1.06
N GLU A 83 2.78 2.00 -0.74
CA GLU A 83 1.33 2.13 -0.96
C GLU A 83 0.73 3.24 -0.09
N ILE A 84 1.22 3.36 1.15
CA ILE A 84 0.80 4.41 2.08
C ILE A 84 1.30 5.78 1.59
N TYR A 85 2.56 5.87 1.16
CA TYR A 85 3.13 7.10 0.63
C TYR A 85 2.42 7.56 -0.66
N ASP A 86 2.14 6.65 -1.58
CA ASP A 86 1.39 6.93 -2.80
C ASP A 86 -0.04 7.38 -2.51
N ALA A 87 -0.68 6.82 -1.48
CA ALA A 87 -2.01 7.24 -1.05
C ALA A 87 -1.97 8.66 -0.46
N LEU A 88 -1.01 8.94 0.42
CA LEU A 88 -0.85 10.25 1.04
C LEU A 88 -0.50 11.35 0.03
N SER A 89 0.38 11.05 -0.92
CA SER A 89 0.80 12.01 -1.96
C SER A 89 -0.33 12.38 -2.92
N LYS A 90 -1.29 11.48 -3.16
CA LYS A 90 -2.48 11.75 -3.98
C LYS A 90 -3.57 12.55 -3.26
N THR A 91 -3.45 12.73 -1.95
CA THR A 91 -4.46 13.43 -1.12
C THR A 91 -4.10 14.91 -0.87
N ASN A 92 -2.97 15.39 -1.43
CA ASN A 92 -2.61 16.82 -1.51
C ASN A 92 -2.97 17.40 -2.88
#